data_AF-A0A183D657-F1
#
_entry.id   AF-A0A183D657-F1
#
_cell.length_a   1.000
_cell.length_b   1.000
_cell.length_c   1.000
_cell.angle_alpha   90.00
_cell.angle_beta   90.00
_cell.angle_gamma   90.00
#
_symmetry.space_group_name_H-M   'P 1'
#
loop_
_entity.id
_entity.type
_entity.pdbx_description
1 polymer ?
#
loop_
_entity_poly.entity_id
_entity_poly.type
_entity_poly.pdbx_seq_one_letter_code
_entity_poly.pdbx_strand_id
1 'polypeptide(L)'
;LLDTEIKYCRDLTMCYRIFSQGLHAVINSNLADQLFLNCEQLIRTSQLIADSLAQDSPGDAFVKHAEVLRAYVEFCSKQQSALEKLNELEQTNAAFRQSTEKAYMLLKSMCAEINSVISAMDNSNMLVWAQQHIHCESIQPPLVFPSSTRKVGPRSLLHSGALQKQRSGKTLVAFLFNDFFMLTTPAEPIEQLEEFRIQKTSEIHLNLYKTPLLLENIRAFQNKEMDSCSFEVRSGDVSVALRAPNRNARVFWMAQIEKAVNEYRGCCQTVKVSFIRLF
;
A
#
# COMPACT_ATOMS: atom_id res chain seq x y z
N LEU A 1 27.91 3.09 -19.73
CA LEU A 1 28.42 4.46 -19.48
C LEU A 1 27.67 5.48 -20.32
N LEU A 2 27.58 5.29 -21.64
CA LEU A 2 26.77 6.15 -22.50
C LEU A 2 25.29 6.22 -22.06
N ASP A 3 24.61 5.08 -21.88
CA ASP A 3 23.18 5.08 -21.48
C ASP A 3 22.94 5.77 -20.14
N THR A 4 23.86 5.63 -19.19
CA THR A 4 23.80 6.29 -17.89
C THR A 4 23.99 7.80 -18.03
N GLU A 5 24.87 8.25 -18.93
CA GLU A 5 25.08 9.68 -19.21
C GLU A 5 23.88 10.30 -19.94
N ILE A 6 23.30 9.60 -20.92
CA ILE A 6 22.07 10.04 -21.61
C ILE A 6 20.93 10.21 -20.62
N LYS A 7 20.75 9.22 -19.72
CA LYS A 7 19.74 9.30 -18.66
C LYS A 7 20.01 10.49 -17.73
N TYR A 8 21.25 10.68 -17.32
CA TYR A 8 21.65 11.78 -16.45
C TYR A 8 21.41 13.16 -17.10
N CYS A 9 21.82 13.35 -18.36
CA CYS A 9 21.56 14.58 -19.12
C CYS A 9 20.04 14.87 -19.23
N ARG A 10 19.24 13.84 -19.48
CA ARG A 10 17.78 13.95 -19.51
C ARG A 10 17.21 14.37 -18.15
N ASP A 11 17.67 13.75 -17.06
CA ASP A 11 17.21 14.04 -15.72
C ASP A 11 17.59 15.48 -15.31
N LEU A 12 18.83 15.91 -15.59
CA LEU A 12 19.28 17.29 -15.41
C LEU A 12 18.41 18.29 -16.19
N THR A 13 18.12 17.97 -17.45
CA THR A 13 17.29 18.82 -18.32
C THR A 13 15.87 18.93 -17.81
N MET A 14 15.28 17.82 -17.37
CA MET A 14 13.93 17.83 -16.77
C MET A 14 13.91 18.62 -15.47
N CYS A 15 14.88 18.41 -14.58
CA CYS A 15 15.00 19.16 -13.34
C CYS A 15 15.08 20.66 -13.62
N TYR A 16 15.97 21.10 -14.51
CA TYR A 16 16.08 22.53 -14.80
C TYR A 16 14.81 23.08 -15.48
N ARG A 17 14.33 22.46 -16.56
CA ARG A 17 13.22 23.03 -17.34
C ARG A 17 11.90 23.03 -16.58
N ILE A 18 11.55 21.91 -15.95
CA ILE A 18 10.26 21.78 -15.26
C ILE A 18 10.23 22.70 -14.03
N PHE A 19 11.29 22.70 -13.21
CA PHE A 19 11.29 23.50 -12.00
C PHE A 19 11.57 24.98 -12.26
N SER A 20 12.48 25.33 -13.18
CA SER A 20 12.74 26.75 -13.52
C SER A 20 11.50 27.40 -14.14
N GLN A 21 10.84 26.74 -15.10
CA GLN A 21 9.60 27.27 -15.69
C GLN A 21 8.44 27.28 -14.68
N GLY A 22 8.29 26.21 -13.90
CA GLY A 22 7.22 26.09 -12.91
C GLY A 22 7.33 27.12 -11.78
N LEU A 23 8.55 27.54 -11.44
CA LEU A 23 8.80 28.54 -10.41
C LEU A 23 8.83 29.97 -10.95
N HIS A 24 9.00 30.20 -12.25
CA HIS A 24 9.10 31.55 -12.83
C HIS A 24 7.88 32.46 -12.53
N ALA A 25 6.70 31.89 -12.27
CA ALA A 25 5.52 32.65 -11.86
C ALA A 25 5.57 33.12 -10.39
N VAL A 26 6.49 32.57 -9.60
CA VAL A 26 6.57 32.72 -8.14
C VAL A 26 7.90 33.33 -7.70
N ILE A 27 8.98 33.07 -8.45
CA ILE A 27 10.33 33.59 -8.21
C ILE A 27 10.77 34.45 -9.39
N ASN A 28 11.50 35.53 -9.12
CA ASN A 28 12.11 36.35 -10.16
C ASN A 28 13.40 35.72 -10.70
N SER A 29 13.96 36.27 -11.78
CA SER A 29 15.17 35.78 -12.43
C SER A 29 16.38 35.71 -11.49
N ASN A 30 16.59 36.72 -10.64
CA ASN A 30 17.71 36.74 -9.70
C ASN A 30 17.66 35.57 -8.72
N LEU A 31 16.47 35.27 -8.20
CA LEU A 31 16.26 34.16 -7.29
C LEU A 31 16.39 32.81 -8.01
N ALA A 32 15.95 32.72 -9.27
CA ALA A 32 16.16 31.55 -10.10
C ALA A 32 17.66 31.28 -10.32
N ASP A 33 18.47 32.33 -10.58
CA ASP A 33 19.93 32.19 -10.75
C ASP A 33 20.60 31.68 -9.47
N GLN A 34 20.13 32.12 -8.30
CA GLN A 34 20.64 31.63 -7.00
C GLN A 34 20.26 30.17 -6.71
N LEU A 35 19.11 29.71 -7.19
CA LEU A 35 18.63 28.34 -6.97
C LEU A 35 19.19 27.34 -7.98
N PHE A 36 19.25 27.72 -9.25
CA PHE A 36 19.64 26.84 -10.35
C PHE A 36 21.10 27.00 -10.78
N LEU A 37 21.81 28.01 -10.28
CA LEU A 37 23.24 28.23 -10.50
C LEU A 37 23.60 28.13 -12.00
N ASN A 38 24.64 27.38 -12.33
CA ASN A 38 25.09 27.12 -13.70
C ASN A 38 24.51 25.80 -14.28
N CYS A 39 23.30 25.37 -13.90
CA CYS A 39 22.67 24.13 -14.39
C CYS A 39 22.60 24.02 -15.91
N GLU A 40 22.34 25.11 -16.64
CA GLU A 40 22.38 25.08 -18.11
C GLU A 40 23.76 24.68 -18.64
N GLN A 41 24.83 25.13 -17.99
CA GLN A 41 26.19 24.75 -18.35
C GLN A 41 26.42 23.27 -18.05
N LEU A 42 25.90 22.73 -16.94
CA LEU A 42 25.99 21.30 -16.63
C LEU A 42 25.28 20.44 -17.69
N ILE A 43 24.09 20.85 -18.13
CA ILE A 43 23.34 20.16 -19.20
C ILE A 43 24.16 20.13 -20.48
N ARG A 44 24.75 21.28 -20.88
CA ARG A 44 25.62 21.35 -22.06
C ARG A 44 26.86 20.47 -21.91
N THR A 45 27.50 20.48 -20.74
CA THR A 45 28.66 19.63 -20.45
C THR A 45 28.30 18.14 -20.56
N SER A 46 27.19 17.72 -19.92
CA SER A 46 26.72 16.33 -19.96
C SER A 46 26.36 15.89 -21.39
N GLN A 47 25.72 16.76 -22.18
CA GLN A 47 25.43 16.49 -23.60
C GLN A 47 26.73 16.28 -24.41
N LEU A 48 27.74 17.13 -24.23
CA LEU A 48 29.03 16.97 -24.91
C LEU A 48 29.72 15.65 -24.55
N ILE A 49 29.66 15.24 -23.27
CA ILE A 49 30.20 13.96 -22.83
C ILE A 49 29.43 12.80 -23.47
N ALA A 50 28.09 12.85 -23.48
CA ALA A 50 27.26 11.81 -24.12
C ALA A 50 27.56 11.67 -25.62
N ASP A 51 27.66 12.80 -26.34
CA ASP A 51 27.96 12.82 -27.77
C ASP A 51 29.36 12.23 -28.05
N SER A 52 30.35 12.55 -27.20
CA SER A 52 31.71 12.04 -27.30
C SER A 52 31.80 10.54 -26.95
N LEU A 53 31.08 10.09 -25.91
CA LEU A 53 30.99 8.67 -25.54
C LEU A 53 30.31 7.78 -26.59
N ALA A 54 29.55 8.37 -27.52
CA ALA A 54 28.95 7.65 -28.64
C ALA A 54 29.94 7.35 -29.77
N GLN A 55 31.08 8.06 -29.83
CA GLN A 55 32.04 7.98 -30.93
C GLN A 55 33.44 7.55 -30.48
N ASP A 56 33.88 8.02 -29.31
CA ASP A 56 35.23 7.88 -28.79
C ASP A 56 35.29 6.84 -27.66
N SER A 57 36.50 6.37 -27.31
CA SER A 57 36.70 5.57 -26.10
C SER A 57 36.37 6.41 -24.85
N PRO A 58 35.92 5.81 -23.74
CA PRO A 58 35.60 6.58 -22.53
C PRO A 58 36.73 7.48 -22.04
N GLY A 59 37.97 6.99 -22.06
CA GLY A 59 39.14 7.76 -21.65
C GLY A 59 39.34 9.01 -22.51
N ASP A 60 39.29 8.85 -23.83
CA ASP A 60 39.47 9.96 -24.78
C ASP A 60 38.34 10.98 -24.66
N ALA A 61 37.10 10.51 -24.51
CA ALA A 61 35.93 11.36 -24.34
C ALA A 61 36.07 12.27 -23.10
N PHE A 62 36.51 11.73 -21.96
CA PHE A 62 36.71 12.52 -20.74
C PHE A 62 37.93 13.44 -20.82
N VAL A 63 39.06 12.98 -21.37
CA VAL A 63 40.27 13.81 -21.52
C VAL A 63 40.00 15.01 -22.42
N LYS A 64 39.31 14.80 -23.55
CA LYS A 64 38.91 15.84 -24.52
C LYS A 64 38.05 16.93 -23.89
N HIS A 65 37.26 16.60 -22.87
CA HIS A 65 36.30 17.52 -22.23
C HIS A 65 36.63 17.84 -20.77
N ALA A 66 37.85 17.54 -20.30
CA ALA A 66 38.27 17.69 -18.90
C ALA A 66 38.06 19.12 -18.36
N GLU A 67 38.36 20.14 -19.16
CA GLU A 67 38.18 21.53 -18.76
C GLU A 67 36.71 21.92 -18.61
N VAL A 68 35.82 21.36 -19.44
CA VAL A 68 34.37 21.68 -19.42
C VAL A 68 33.70 21.05 -18.18
N LEU A 69 34.26 19.95 -17.66
CA LEU A 69 33.81 19.32 -16.40
C LEU A 69 34.04 20.21 -15.17
N ARG A 70 34.87 21.26 -15.26
CA ARG A 70 35.03 22.25 -14.19
C ARG A 70 33.73 22.99 -13.87
N ALA A 71 32.74 22.97 -14.77
CA ALA A 71 31.39 23.47 -14.48
C ALA A 71 30.76 22.80 -13.26
N TYR A 72 31.04 21.51 -13.02
CA TYR A 72 30.58 20.79 -11.83
C TYR A 72 31.24 21.30 -10.55
N VAL A 73 32.51 21.71 -10.61
CA VAL A 73 33.20 22.29 -9.44
C VAL A 73 32.52 23.60 -9.04
N GLU A 74 32.19 24.44 -10.02
CA GLU A 74 31.45 25.68 -9.75
C GLU A 74 30.09 25.39 -9.12
N PHE A 75 29.30 24.46 -9.68
CA PHE A 75 28.00 24.09 -9.14
C PHE A 75 28.12 23.59 -7.70
N CYS A 76 28.99 22.59 -7.49
CA CYS A 76 29.19 21.97 -6.18
C CYS A 76 29.69 22.95 -5.12
N SER A 77 30.44 23.98 -5.51
CA SER A 77 30.90 25.02 -4.58
C SER A 77 29.77 25.91 -4.04
N LYS A 78 28.64 25.99 -4.76
CA LYS A 78 27.51 26.89 -4.45
C LYS A 78 26.20 26.15 -4.10
N GLN A 79 26.13 24.83 -4.31
CA GLN A 79 24.89 24.04 -4.13
C GLN A 79 24.31 24.13 -2.71
N GLN A 80 25.17 24.25 -1.69
CA GLN A 80 24.72 24.37 -0.30
C GLN A 80 23.99 25.70 -0.06
N SER A 81 24.50 26.80 -0.61
CA SER A 81 23.84 28.10 -0.53
C SER A 81 22.52 28.12 -1.31
N ALA A 82 22.45 27.44 -2.46
CA ALA A 82 21.20 27.27 -3.20
C ALA A 82 20.14 26.52 -2.38
N LEU A 83 20.55 25.45 -1.67
CA LEU A 83 19.68 24.69 -0.78
C LEU A 83 19.17 25.52 0.40
N GLU A 84 20.06 26.27 1.04
CA GLU A 84 19.70 27.21 2.12
C GLU A 84 18.69 28.24 1.63
N LYS A 85 18.88 28.76 0.41
CA LYS A 85 17.96 29.71 -0.21
C LYS A 85 16.58 29.10 -0.47
N LEU A 86 16.53 27.86 -0.94
CA LEU A 86 15.28 27.13 -1.13
C LEU A 86 14.51 26.97 0.20
N ASN A 87 15.21 26.58 1.26
CA ASN A 87 14.61 26.45 2.60
C ASN A 87 14.11 27.80 3.14
N GLU A 88 14.86 28.88 2.90
CA GLU A 88 14.43 30.24 3.26
C GLU A 88 13.14 30.62 2.51
N LEU A 89 13.05 30.31 1.21
CA LEU A 89 11.85 30.60 0.41
C LEU A 89 10.62 29.84 0.90
N GLU A 90 10.78 28.57 1.28
CA GLU A 90 9.72 27.82 1.92
C GLU A 90 9.25 28.51 3.21
N GLN A 91 10.14 29.13 3.98
CA GLN A 91 9.75 29.78 5.25
C GLN A 91 9.26 31.22 5.10
N THR A 92 9.70 31.94 4.07
CA THR A 92 9.47 33.39 3.94
C THR A 92 8.49 33.75 2.82
N ASN A 93 8.43 32.98 1.74
CA ASN A 93 7.61 33.28 0.57
C ASN A 93 6.28 32.53 0.62
N ALA A 94 5.20 33.26 0.95
CA ALA A 94 3.86 32.70 1.06
C ALA A 94 3.33 32.13 -0.27
N ALA A 95 3.63 32.77 -1.40
CA ALA A 95 3.20 32.30 -2.72
C ALA A 95 3.89 30.99 -3.10
N PHE A 96 5.20 30.86 -2.79
CA PHE A 96 5.96 29.63 -2.96
C PHE A 96 5.38 28.48 -2.13
N ARG A 97 5.17 28.70 -0.83
CA ARG A 97 4.52 27.71 0.04
C ARG A 97 3.17 27.26 -0.50
N GLN A 98 2.30 28.22 -0.85
CA GLN A 98 0.95 27.90 -1.27
C GLN A 98 0.94 27.07 -2.55
N SER A 99 1.83 27.37 -3.49
CA SER A 99 1.98 26.59 -4.72
C SER A 99 2.41 25.15 -4.43
N THR A 100 3.47 24.97 -3.62
CA THR A 100 4.02 23.66 -3.27
C THR A 100 3.02 22.83 -2.44
N GLU A 101 2.36 23.44 -1.46
CA GLU A 101 1.37 22.79 -0.61
C GLU A 101 0.16 22.33 -1.43
N LYS A 102 -0.30 23.17 -2.37
CA LYS A 102 -1.40 22.81 -3.27
C LYS A 102 -1.05 21.61 -4.14
N ALA A 103 0.17 21.58 -4.70
CA ALA A 103 0.65 20.44 -5.48
C ALA A 103 0.77 19.18 -4.62
N TYR A 104 1.34 19.29 -3.42
CA TYR A 104 1.46 18.18 -2.47
C TYR A 104 0.10 17.59 -2.11
N MET A 105 -0.87 18.44 -1.75
CA MET A 105 -2.22 18.01 -1.39
C MET A 105 -2.95 17.34 -2.56
N LEU A 106 -2.82 17.88 -3.78
CA LEU A 106 -3.40 17.27 -4.97
C LEU A 106 -2.80 15.88 -5.24
N LEU A 107 -1.48 15.77 -5.25
CA LEU A 107 -0.78 14.51 -5.50
C LEU A 107 -1.11 13.47 -4.42
N LYS A 108 -1.13 13.88 -3.15
CA LYS A 108 -1.51 13.02 -2.03
C LYS A 108 -2.94 12.49 -2.19
N SER A 109 -3.87 13.34 -2.60
CA SER A 109 -5.27 12.96 -2.88
C SER A 109 -5.34 11.97 -4.04
N MET A 110 -4.63 12.21 -5.13
CA MET A 110 -4.61 11.29 -6.28
C MET A 110 -4.01 9.93 -5.91
N CYS A 111 -2.92 9.90 -5.15
CA CYS A 111 -2.34 8.65 -4.64
C CYS A 111 -3.33 7.89 -3.76
N ALA A 112 -4.07 8.59 -2.89
CA ALA A 112 -5.10 7.96 -2.07
C ALA A 112 -6.24 7.38 -2.92
N GLU A 113 -6.66 8.08 -3.96
CA GLU A 113 -7.68 7.59 -4.91
C GLU A 113 -7.22 6.34 -5.65
N ILE A 114 -6.01 6.35 -6.22
CA ILE A 114 -5.42 5.20 -6.91
C ILE A 114 -5.34 3.99 -5.97
N ASN A 115 -4.84 4.19 -4.74
CA ASN A 115 -4.74 3.11 -3.75
C ASN A 115 -6.12 2.55 -3.38
N SER A 116 -7.15 3.40 -3.29
CA SER A 116 -8.53 2.96 -3.03
C SER A 116 -9.06 2.09 -4.17
N VAL A 117 -8.85 2.50 -5.42
CA VAL A 117 -9.27 1.76 -6.61
C VAL A 117 -8.56 0.40 -6.70
N ILE A 118 -7.24 0.36 -6.50
CA ILE A 118 -6.47 -0.89 -6.50
C ILE A 118 -6.96 -1.82 -5.37
N SER A 119 -7.14 -1.29 -4.16
CA SER A 119 -7.63 -2.08 -3.02
C SER A 119 -9.02 -2.66 -3.28
N ALA A 120 -9.93 -1.88 -3.86
CA ALA A 120 -11.26 -2.34 -4.23
C ALA A 120 -11.22 -3.44 -5.30
N MET A 121 -10.35 -3.28 -6.30
CA MET A 121 -10.14 -4.26 -7.36
C MET A 121 -9.57 -5.58 -6.80
N ASP A 122 -8.55 -5.52 -5.95
CA ASP A 122 -7.97 -6.71 -5.32
C ASP A 122 -8.97 -7.40 -4.40
N ASN A 123 -9.76 -6.66 -3.62
CA ASN A 123 -10.85 -7.23 -2.85
C ASN A 123 -11.88 -7.94 -3.74
N SER A 124 -12.31 -7.32 -4.84
CA SER A 124 -13.25 -7.93 -5.79
C SER A 124 -12.69 -9.24 -6.37
N ASN A 125 -11.43 -9.24 -6.80
CA ASN A 125 -10.75 -10.44 -7.29
C ASN A 125 -10.70 -11.55 -6.22
N MET A 126 -10.44 -11.20 -4.96
CA MET A 126 -10.42 -12.16 -3.86
C MET A 126 -11.79 -12.77 -3.56
N LEU A 127 -12.89 -12.01 -3.72
CA LEU A 127 -14.25 -12.53 -3.55
C LEU A 127 -14.65 -13.47 -4.69
N VAL A 128 -14.25 -13.14 -5.93
CA VAL A 128 -14.45 -14.03 -7.09
C VAL A 128 -13.64 -15.31 -6.91
N TRP A 129 -12.38 -15.19 -6.48
CA TRP A 129 -11.54 -16.34 -6.15
C TRP A 129 -12.21 -17.21 -5.08
N ALA A 130 -12.71 -16.61 -3.99
CA ALA A 130 -13.39 -17.35 -2.91
C ALA A 130 -14.64 -18.09 -3.41
N GLN A 131 -15.42 -17.46 -4.31
CA GLN A 131 -16.60 -18.07 -4.92
C GLN A 131 -16.28 -19.34 -5.73
N GLN A 132 -15.11 -19.36 -6.39
CA GLN A 132 -14.66 -20.47 -7.24
C GLN A 132 -13.95 -21.57 -6.46
N HIS A 133 -13.28 -21.23 -5.36
CA HIS A 133 -12.36 -22.14 -4.67
C HIS A 133 -12.88 -22.64 -3.32
N ILE A 134 -13.90 -22.01 -2.74
CA ILE A 134 -14.50 -22.41 -1.46
C ILE A 134 -15.87 -23.06 -1.69
N HIS A 135 -15.96 -24.36 -1.45
CA HIS A 135 -17.19 -25.13 -1.54
C HIS A 135 -18.01 -24.98 -0.24
N CYS A 136 -19.21 -24.40 -0.36
CA CYS A 136 -20.13 -24.08 0.74
C CYS A 136 -21.49 -24.80 0.60
N GLU A 137 -21.49 -26.07 0.18
CA GLU A 137 -22.71 -26.81 -0.18
C GLU A 137 -23.77 -26.89 0.94
N SER A 138 -23.33 -26.84 2.21
CA SER A 138 -24.20 -26.92 3.38
C SER A 138 -24.93 -25.62 3.75
N ILE A 139 -24.65 -24.50 3.08
CA ILE A 139 -25.33 -23.21 3.31
C ILE A 139 -26.50 -23.06 2.33
N GLN A 140 -27.71 -22.83 2.87
CA GLN A 140 -28.93 -22.60 2.09
C GLN A 140 -29.61 -21.30 2.55
N PRO A 141 -29.91 -20.34 1.65
CA PRO A 141 -29.54 -20.33 0.22
C PRO A 141 -28.03 -20.26 0.00
N PRO A 142 -27.52 -20.64 -1.19
CA PRO A 142 -26.09 -20.64 -1.48
C PRO A 142 -25.42 -19.29 -1.19
N LEU A 143 -24.27 -19.33 -0.55
CA LEU A 143 -23.49 -18.13 -0.25
C LEU A 143 -22.87 -17.56 -1.54
N VAL A 144 -23.23 -16.32 -1.86
CA VAL A 144 -22.60 -15.54 -2.93
C VAL A 144 -21.56 -14.62 -2.32
N PHE A 145 -20.26 -14.88 -2.52
CA PHE A 145 -19.18 -14.08 -1.91
C PHE A 145 -19.14 -12.63 -2.42
N PRO A 146 -19.18 -12.36 -3.74
CA PRO A 146 -19.17 -11.01 -4.30
C PRO A 146 -20.58 -10.39 -4.24
N SER A 147 -21.15 -10.29 -3.04
CA SER A 147 -22.46 -9.71 -2.81
C SER A 147 -22.40 -8.52 -1.85
N SER A 148 -23.46 -7.72 -1.84
CA SER A 148 -23.71 -6.81 -0.72
C SER A 148 -24.10 -7.60 0.53
N THR A 149 -23.67 -7.09 1.67
CA THR A 149 -24.05 -7.58 3.00
C THR A 149 -25.33 -6.87 3.47
N ARG A 150 -25.95 -7.38 4.52
CA ARG A 150 -27.19 -6.78 5.06
C ARG A 150 -26.98 -5.43 5.75
N LYS A 151 -25.76 -5.11 6.16
CA LYS A 151 -25.51 -4.00 7.10
C LYS A 151 -24.33 -3.10 6.72
N VAL A 152 -23.24 -3.65 6.21
CA VAL A 152 -21.96 -2.93 6.06
C VAL A 152 -21.58 -2.70 4.59
N GLY A 153 -22.58 -2.68 3.70
CA GLY A 153 -22.37 -2.49 2.27
C GLY A 153 -21.79 -3.73 1.58
N PRO A 154 -21.02 -3.57 0.48
CA PRO A 154 -20.37 -4.67 -0.23
C PRO A 154 -19.52 -5.54 0.68
N ARG A 155 -19.53 -6.87 0.46
CA ARG A 155 -18.64 -7.77 1.22
C ARG A 155 -17.19 -7.43 0.91
N SER A 156 -16.34 -7.55 1.93
CA SER A 156 -14.90 -7.37 1.80
C SER A 156 -14.16 -8.41 2.61
N LEU A 157 -13.09 -8.99 2.04
CA LEU A 157 -12.17 -9.85 2.76
C LEU A 157 -11.19 -8.97 3.55
N LEU A 158 -11.25 -9.04 4.87
CA LEU A 158 -10.42 -8.24 5.77
C LEU A 158 -9.11 -8.95 6.11
N HIS A 159 -9.16 -10.27 6.31
CA HIS A 159 -7.98 -11.07 6.58
C HIS A 159 -8.21 -12.54 6.24
N SER A 160 -7.14 -13.24 5.86
CA SER A 160 -7.15 -14.68 5.66
C SER A 160 -5.81 -15.29 6.06
N GLY A 161 -5.81 -16.56 6.44
CA GLY A 161 -4.58 -17.28 6.76
C GLY A 161 -4.84 -18.65 7.36
N ALA A 162 -3.77 -19.44 7.43
CA ALA A 162 -3.85 -20.78 7.98
C ALA A 162 -3.81 -20.78 9.51
N LEU A 163 -4.64 -21.64 10.10
CA LEU A 163 -4.76 -21.87 11.54
C LEU A 163 -4.84 -23.38 11.80
N GLN A 164 -4.67 -23.80 13.04
CA GLN A 164 -4.93 -25.17 13.46
C GLN A 164 -6.03 -25.19 14.51
N LYS A 165 -6.87 -26.22 14.51
CA LYS A 165 -7.78 -26.47 15.63
C LYS A 165 -6.96 -26.93 16.84
N GLN A 166 -6.99 -26.17 17.94
CA GLN A 166 -6.08 -26.36 19.07
C GLN A 166 -6.06 -27.80 19.62
N ARG A 167 -7.23 -28.44 19.74
CA ARG A 167 -7.34 -29.80 20.31
C ARG A 167 -6.91 -30.92 19.36
N SER A 168 -7.14 -30.78 18.06
CA SER A 168 -6.96 -31.89 17.10
C SER A 168 -5.80 -31.67 16.13
N GLY A 169 -5.15 -30.52 16.16
CA GLY A 169 -4.10 -30.14 15.19
C GLY A 169 -4.59 -29.92 13.76
N LYS A 170 -5.83 -30.30 13.43
CA LYS A 170 -6.44 -30.17 12.10
C LYS A 170 -6.19 -28.78 11.49
N THR A 171 -5.56 -28.76 10.33
CA THR A 171 -5.33 -27.56 9.52
C THR A 171 -6.66 -26.98 9.05
N LEU A 172 -6.80 -25.68 9.27
CA LEU A 172 -7.90 -24.86 8.84
C LEU A 172 -7.35 -23.67 8.05
N VAL A 173 -8.14 -23.17 7.12
CA VAL A 173 -7.89 -21.87 6.50
C VAL A 173 -9.02 -20.94 6.93
N ALA A 174 -8.66 -19.86 7.61
CA ALA A 174 -9.60 -18.90 8.15
C ALA A 174 -9.75 -17.70 7.21
N PHE A 175 -10.98 -17.20 7.09
CA PHE A 175 -11.32 -15.99 6.37
C PHE A 175 -12.16 -15.10 7.27
N LEU A 176 -11.71 -13.87 7.46
CA LEU A 176 -12.45 -12.81 8.12
C LEU A 176 -12.99 -11.87 7.05
N PHE A 177 -14.29 -11.90 6.82
CA PHE A 177 -15.00 -10.92 6.01
C PHE A 177 -15.56 -9.82 6.90
N ASN A 178 -16.02 -8.72 6.29
CA ASN A 178 -16.65 -7.61 7.02
C ASN A 178 -18.04 -7.94 7.61
N ASP A 179 -18.61 -9.11 7.34
CA ASP A 179 -19.90 -9.56 7.89
C ASP A 179 -19.83 -10.90 8.65
N PHE A 180 -18.85 -11.76 8.39
CA PHE A 180 -18.66 -13.03 9.12
C PHE A 180 -17.21 -13.52 9.17
N PHE A 181 -16.95 -14.44 10.10
CA PHE A 181 -15.73 -15.23 10.20
C PHE A 181 -16.01 -16.67 9.74
N MET A 182 -15.23 -17.16 8.78
CA MET A 182 -15.39 -18.47 8.15
C MET A 182 -14.15 -19.33 8.37
N LEU A 183 -14.37 -20.62 8.61
CA LEU A 183 -13.33 -21.64 8.68
C LEU A 183 -13.56 -22.65 7.56
N THR A 184 -12.50 -22.98 6.85
CA THR A 184 -12.50 -24.01 5.81
C THR A 184 -11.42 -25.05 6.10
N THR A 185 -11.51 -26.18 5.41
CA THR A 185 -10.48 -27.22 5.40
C THR A 185 -9.96 -27.38 3.98
N PRO A 186 -8.65 -27.43 3.78
CA PRO A 186 -8.10 -27.63 2.45
C PRO A 186 -8.39 -29.07 1.99
N ALA A 187 -8.69 -29.23 0.69
CA ALA A 187 -8.90 -30.54 0.08
C ALA A 187 -7.60 -31.36 0.08
N GLU A 188 -6.47 -30.68 -0.10
CA GLU A 188 -5.13 -31.24 -0.04
C GLU A 188 -4.34 -30.67 1.16
N PRO A 189 -3.42 -31.42 1.78
CA PRO A 189 -2.62 -30.93 2.89
C PRO A 189 -1.77 -29.70 2.51
N ILE A 190 -1.69 -28.71 3.40
CA ILE A 190 -0.79 -27.56 3.24
C ILE A 190 0.57 -27.92 3.86
N GLU A 191 1.63 -27.96 3.05
CA GLU A 191 2.97 -28.38 3.48
C GLU A 191 3.61 -27.38 4.47
N GLN A 192 3.61 -26.08 4.14
CA GLN A 192 4.26 -25.03 4.94
C GLN A 192 3.22 -24.04 5.49
N LEU A 193 2.64 -24.38 6.64
CA LEU A 193 1.59 -23.58 7.26
C LEU A 193 2.01 -22.16 7.63
N GLU A 194 3.27 -21.97 8.02
CA GLU A 194 3.82 -20.69 8.48
C GLU A 194 4.01 -19.68 7.33
N GLU A 195 4.28 -20.19 6.14
CA GLU A 195 4.49 -19.39 4.92
C GLU A 195 3.22 -19.29 4.06
N PHE A 196 2.19 -20.08 4.38
CA PHE A 196 0.97 -20.13 3.61
C PHE A 196 0.25 -18.78 3.57
N ARG A 197 0.10 -18.25 2.35
CA ARG A 197 -0.66 -17.04 2.04
C ARG A 197 -1.59 -17.32 0.89
N ILE A 198 -2.84 -16.93 1.05
CA ILE A 198 -3.83 -17.00 -0.02
C ILE A 198 -3.62 -15.80 -0.93
N GLN A 199 -3.57 -16.07 -2.23
CA GLN A 199 -3.51 -15.08 -3.29
C GLN A 199 -4.62 -15.36 -4.29
N LYS A 200 -4.96 -14.36 -5.11
CA LYS A 200 -5.95 -14.50 -6.20
C LYS A 200 -5.56 -15.54 -7.26
N THR A 201 -4.29 -15.95 -7.28
CA THR A 201 -3.73 -16.99 -8.16
C THR A 201 -3.53 -18.33 -7.46
N SER A 202 -3.93 -18.47 -6.19
CA SER A 202 -3.75 -19.73 -5.45
C SER A 202 -4.71 -20.81 -5.98
N GLU A 203 -4.15 -21.90 -6.48
CA GLU A 203 -4.90 -23.07 -6.96
C GLU A 203 -5.14 -24.06 -5.82
N ILE A 204 -5.91 -23.64 -4.81
CA ILE A 204 -6.27 -24.49 -3.65
C ILE A 204 -7.79 -24.62 -3.56
N HIS A 205 -8.28 -25.85 -3.42
CA HIS A 205 -9.69 -26.11 -3.14
C HIS A 205 -9.94 -26.24 -1.64
N LEU A 206 -10.97 -25.56 -1.17
CA LEU A 206 -11.34 -25.46 0.23
C LEU A 206 -12.78 -25.92 0.41
N ASN A 207 -13.04 -26.63 1.49
CA ASN A 207 -14.37 -27.06 1.88
C ASN A 207 -14.78 -26.36 3.17
N LEU A 208 -16.02 -25.86 3.23
CA LEU A 208 -16.55 -25.23 4.43
C LEU A 208 -16.46 -26.19 5.63
N TYR A 209 -15.82 -25.76 6.72
CA TYR A 209 -15.67 -26.60 7.90
C TYR A 209 -16.95 -26.64 8.73
N LYS A 210 -17.55 -25.48 8.97
CA LYS A 210 -18.77 -25.26 9.76
C LYS A 210 -19.45 -23.96 9.32
N THR A 211 -20.70 -23.77 9.74
CA THR A 211 -21.45 -22.52 9.54
C THR A 211 -20.61 -21.30 9.96
N PRO A 212 -20.44 -20.29 9.08
CA PRO A 212 -19.71 -19.07 9.41
C PRO A 212 -20.30 -18.34 10.62
N LEU A 213 -19.44 -17.74 11.43
CA LEU A 213 -19.81 -16.98 12.62
C LEU A 213 -20.02 -15.51 12.25
N LEU A 214 -21.25 -15.00 12.34
CA LEU A 214 -21.56 -13.60 12.04
C LEU A 214 -20.83 -12.65 12.99
N LEU A 215 -20.32 -11.52 12.48
CA LEU A 215 -19.58 -10.56 13.30
C LEU A 215 -20.43 -9.89 14.40
N GLU A 216 -21.75 -9.93 14.26
CA GLU A 216 -22.67 -9.37 15.26
C GLU A 216 -22.46 -9.96 16.66
N ASN A 217 -22.24 -11.27 16.74
CA ASN A 217 -22.20 -12.02 17.99
C ASN A 217 -20.83 -12.63 18.31
N ILE A 218 -19.82 -12.38 17.47
CA ILE A 218 -18.50 -12.98 17.63
C ILE A 218 -17.64 -12.22 18.64
N ARG A 219 -16.83 -12.96 19.40
CA ARG A 219 -15.76 -12.43 20.26
C ARG A 219 -14.54 -13.33 20.17
N ALA A 220 -13.37 -12.73 20.06
CA ALA A 220 -12.09 -13.42 20.19
C ALA A 220 -11.48 -13.13 21.56
N PHE A 221 -10.96 -14.14 22.25
CA PHE A 221 -10.27 -13.98 23.52
C PHE A 221 -9.21 -15.05 23.71
N GLN A 222 -8.32 -14.82 24.66
CA GLN A 222 -7.29 -15.75 25.06
C GLN A 222 -7.44 -16.02 26.56
N ASN A 223 -7.61 -17.28 26.94
CA ASN A 223 -7.62 -17.68 28.34
C ASN A 223 -6.17 -17.88 28.84
N LYS A 224 -5.93 -17.66 30.14
CA LYS A 224 -4.63 -17.80 30.80
C LYS A 224 -4.05 -19.22 30.71
N GLU A 225 -4.91 -20.22 30.55
CA GLU A 225 -4.53 -21.63 30.39
C GLU A 225 -4.07 -21.99 28.97
N MET A 226 -4.27 -21.09 27.99
CA MET A 226 -3.91 -21.34 26.59
C MET A 226 -2.43 -21.03 26.35
N ASP A 227 -1.81 -21.77 25.43
CA ASP A 227 -0.47 -21.43 24.98
C ASP A 227 -0.40 -20.06 24.29
N SER A 228 0.81 -19.54 24.09
CA SER A 228 1.04 -18.19 23.58
C SER A 228 0.55 -17.95 22.14
N CYS A 229 0.27 -19.01 21.38
CA CYS A 229 -0.17 -18.98 19.98
C CYS A 229 -1.66 -19.34 19.82
N SER A 230 -2.34 -19.76 20.90
CA SER A 230 -3.73 -20.18 20.87
C SER A 230 -4.69 -19.05 21.29
N PHE A 231 -5.89 -19.07 20.71
CA PHE A 231 -7.00 -18.15 21.00
C PHE A 231 -8.34 -18.84 20.72
N GLU A 232 -9.41 -18.34 21.33
CA GLU A 232 -10.77 -18.88 21.16
C GLU A 232 -11.65 -17.84 20.48
N VAL A 233 -12.43 -18.30 19.50
CA VAL A 233 -13.46 -17.51 18.83
C VAL A 233 -14.82 -18.08 19.24
N ARG A 234 -15.66 -17.23 19.83
CA ARG A 234 -16.99 -17.61 20.35
C ARG A 234 -18.09 -16.75 19.74
N SER A 235 -19.22 -17.38 19.42
CA SER A 235 -20.46 -16.71 19.04
C SER A 235 -21.64 -17.48 19.63
N GLY A 236 -22.30 -16.90 20.63
CA GLY A 236 -23.31 -17.61 21.42
C GLY A 236 -22.72 -18.87 22.06
N ASP A 237 -23.38 -20.01 21.85
CA ASP A 237 -22.95 -21.33 22.35
C ASP A 237 -21.86 -22.00 21.48
N VAL A 238 -21.58 -21.44 20.31
CA VAL A 238 -20.55 -21.99 19.41
C VAL A 238 -19.20 -21.41 19.79
N SER A 239 -18.25 -22.28 20.12
CA SER A 239 -16.87 -21.94 20.42
C SER A 239 -15.90 -22.78 19.59
N VAL A 240 -14.85 -22.13 19.08
CA VAL A 240 -13.74 -22.78 18.38
C VAL A 240 -12.42 -22.29 18.93
N ALA A 241 -11.67 -23.21 19.54
CA ALA A 241 -10.30 -22.97 19.97
C ALA A 241 -9.32 -23.21 18.80
N LEU A 242 -8.55 -22.17 18.47
CA LEU A 242 -7.66 -22.08 17.32
C LEU A 242 -6.22 -21.82 17.78
N ARG A 243 -5.26 -22.28 17.01
CA ARG A 243 -3.83 -22.05 17.20
C ARG A 243 -3.26 -21.40 15.94
N ALA A 244 -2.64 -20.24 16.09
CA ALA A 244 -1.95 -19.54 15.02
C ALA A 244 -0.52 -20.08 14.83
N PRO A 245 0.13 -19.83 13.68
CA PRO A 245 1.50 -20.29 13.43
C PRO A 245 2.52 -19.75 14.45
N ASN A 246 2.30 -18.52 14.95
CA ASN A 246 3.15 -17.92 15.96
C ASN A 246 2.39 -16.87 16.80
N ARG A 247 3.04 -16.39 17.87
CA ARG A 247 2.50 -15.38 18.81
C ARG A 247 2.03 -14.11 18.11
N ASN A 248 2.77 -13.64 17.09
CA ASN A 248 2.45 -12.41 16.38
C ASN A 248 1.20 -12.58 15.52
N ALA A 249 1.10 -13.69 14.78
CA ALA A 249 -0.09 -14.05 14.02
C ALA A 249 -1.32 -14.15 14.93
N ARG A 250 -1.20 -14.75 16.12
CA ARG A 250 -2.29 -14.78 17.12
C ARG A 250 -2.75 -13.37 17.53
N VAL A 251 -1.81 -12.46 17.84
CA VAL A 251 -2.17 -11.06 18.20
C VAL A 251 -2.89 -10.41 17.03
N PHE A 252 -2.34 -10.57 15.83
CA PHE A 252 -2.88 -9.97 14.63
C PHE A 252 -4.29 -10.45 14.33
N TRP A 253 -4.55 -11.77 14.39
CA TRP A 253 -5.89 -12.32 14.23
C TRP A 253 -6.89 -11.75 15.23
N MET A 254 -6.53 -11.71 16.51
CA MET A 254 -7.40 -11.14 17.54
C MET A 254 -7.70 -9.66 17.28
N ALA A 255 -6.67 -8.87 16.93
CA ALA A 255 -6.83 -7.45 16.62
C ALA A 255 -7.68 -7.22 15.36
N GLN A 256 -7.52 -8.03 14.31
CA GLN A 256 -8.34 -7.94 13.09
C GLN A 256 -9.79 -8.29 13.37
N ILE A 257 -10.06 -9.36 14.14
CA ILE A 257 -11.43 -9.73 14.53
C ILE A 257 -12.06 -8.62 15.36
N GLU A 258 -11.35 -8.09 16.37
CA GLU A 258 -11.85 -7.00 17.20
C GLU A 258 -12.13 -5.73 16.39
N LYS A 259 -11.21 -5.34 15.50
CA LYS A 259 -11.39 -4.22 14.58
C LYS A 259 -12.62 -4.41 13.70
N ALA A 260 -12.76 -5.57 13.06
CA ALA A 260 -13.89 -5.89 12.19
C ALA A 260 -15.23 -5.84 12.95
N VAL A 261 -15.26 -6.37 14.17
CA VAL A 261 -16.45 -6.31 15.04
C VAL A 261 -16.81 -4.87 15.42
N ASN A 262 -15.81 -4.04 15.75
CA ASN A 262 -16.03 -2.64 16.09
C ASN A 262 -16.54 -1.84 14.89
N GLU A 263 -16.00 -2.06 13.68
CA GLU A 263 -16.47 -1.43 12.45
C GLU A 263 -17.90 -1.89 12.10
N TYR A 264 -18.19 -3.18 12.22
CA TYR A 264 -19.53 -3.74 12.01
C TYR A 264 -20.56 -3.15 13.00
N ARG A 265 -20.16 -2.86 14.23
CA ARG A 265 -21.00 -2.20 15.25
C ARG A 265 -21.12 -0.70 15.01
N GLY A 266 -20.05 -0.02 14.62
CA GLY A 266 -20.01 1.42 14.32
C GLY A 266 -20.95 1.80 13.18
N CYS A 267 -21.03 0.96 12.13
CA CYS A 267 -21.98 1.17 11.03
C CYS A 267 -23.46 1.11 11.46
N CYS A 268 -23.77 0.56 12.65
CA CYS A 268 -25.13 0.58 13.21
C CYS A 268 -25.56 1.98 13.68
N GLN A 269 -24.60 2.86 14.00
CA GLN A 269 -24.88 4.18 14.55
C GLN A 269 -25.06 5.24 13.46
N THR A 270 -24.36 5.14 12.34
CA THR A 270 -24.49 6.06 11.20
C THR A 270 -25.83 5.93 10.47
N VAL A 271 -26.39 4.71 10.34
CA VAL A 271 -27.70 4.51 9.68
C VAL A 271 -28.85 5.13 10.49
N LYS A 272 -28.75 5.20 11.82
CA LYS A 272 -29.78 5.84 12.67
C LYS A 272 -29.81 7.36 12.54
N VAL A 273 -28.68 8.01 12.25
CA VAL A 273 -28.61 9.48 12.13
C VAL A 273 -29.15 9.95 10.77
N SER A 274 -29.01 9.15 9.71
CA SER A 274 -29.51 9.49 8.38
C SER A 274 -31.04 9.44 8.25
N PHE A 275 -31.73 8.64 9.08
CA PHE A 275 -33.20 8.52 9.04
C PHE A 275 -33.94 9.58 9.86
N ILE A 276 -33.28 10.26 10.81
CA ILE A 276 -33.92 11.31 11.64
C ILE A 276 -33.88 12.70 10.95
N ARG A 277 -33.15 12.86 9.84
CA ARG A 277 -33.09 14.12 9.07
C ARG A 277 -34.01 14.18 7.85
N LEU A 278 -34.94 13.23 7.71
CA LEU A 278 -35.94 13.21 6.64
C LEU A 278 -37.35 13.03 7.21
N PHE A 279 -37.72 13.82 8.22
CA PHE A 279 -39.10 14.25 8.51
C PHE A 279 -39.06 15.58 9.28
#